data_AF-A0A0K9GT63-F1
#
_entry.id   AF-A0A0K9GT63-F1
#
_cell.length_a   1.000
_cell.length_b   1.000
_cell.length_c   1.000
_cell.angle_alpha   90.00
_cell.angle_beta   90.00
_cell.angle_gamma   90.00
#
_symmetry.space_group_name_H-M   'P 1'
#
loop_
_entity.id
_entity.type
_entity.pdbx_description
1 polymer ?
#
loop_
_entity_poly.entity_id
_entity_poly.type
_entity_poly.pdbx_seq_one_letter_code
_entity_poly.pdbx_strand_id
1 'polypeptide(L)' 'MLSNIGVPGLILILILALIVFGPSKLPEIGRAVGNSLREFKKATKELTDDIKEDVKEDIKIAKEDSKK' A
#
# COMPACT_ATOMS: atom_id res chain seq x y z
N MET A 1 -31.17 7.52 -3.20
CA MET A 1 -31.04 8.95 -3.60
C MET A 1 -29.58 9.36 -3.83
N LEU A 2 -28.62 8.95 -2.99
CA LEU A 2 -27.19 9.26 -3.21
C LEU A 2 -26.53 8.50 -4.38
N SER A 3 -26.97 7.28 -4.69
CA SER A 3 -26.40 6.51 -5.81
C SER A 3 -26.71 7.09 -7.21
N ASN A 4 -27.70 7.97 -7.31
CA ASN A 4 -28.04 8.68 -8.57
C ASN A 4 -27.11 9.89 -8.84
N ILE A 5 -26.31 10.27 -7.85
CA ILE A 5 -25.41 11.43 -7.95
C ILE A 5 -24.13 11.06 -8.74
N GLY A 6 -23.77 9.77 -8.77
CA GLY A 6 -22.75 9.21 -9.65
C GLY A 6 -21.41 9.94 -9.66
N VAL A 7 -20.66 9.76 -10.75
CA VAL A 7 -19.42 10.50 -11.03
C VAL A 7 -19.63 12.04 -11.02
N PRO A 8 -20.75 12.60 -11.54
CA PRO A 8 -20.95 14.05 -11.56
C PRO A 8 -20.93 14.72 -10.18
N GLY A 9 -21.57 14.16 -9.15
CA GLY A 9 -21.51 14.80 -7.84
C GLY A 9 -20.20 14.55 -7.09
N LEU A 10 -19.47 13.48 -7.40
CA LEU A 10 -18.11 13.33 -6.90
C LEU A 10 -17.22 14.47 -7.44
N ILE A 11 -17.37 14.84 -8.72
CA ILE A 11 -16.67 15.99 -9.32
C ILE A 11 -17.05 17.30 -8.60
N LEU A 12 -18.32 17.52 -8.28
CA LEU A 12 -18.76 18.72 -7.57
C LEU A 12 -18.10 18.84 -6.18
N ILE A 13 -18.05 17.75 -5.43
CA ILE A 13 -17.36 17.69 -4.12
C ILE A 13 -15.87 17.95 -4.31
N LEU A 14 -15.26 17.38 -5.35
CA LEU A 14 -13.85 17.56 -5.66
C LEU A 14 -13.54 19.02 -5.95
N ILE A 15 -14.39 19.72 -6.72
CA ILE A 15 -14.26 21.16 -6.97
C ILE A 15 -14.32 21.97 -5.67
N LEU A 16 -15.28 21.69 -4.77
CA LEU A 16 -15.37 22.36 -3.48
C LEU A 16 -14.12 22.11 -2.63
N ALA A 17 -13.62 20.88 -2.60
CA ALA A 17 -12.37 20.54 -1.91
C ALA A 17 -11.18 21.27 -2.52
N LEU A 18 -11.10 21.39 -3.85
CA LEU A 18 -10.05 22.15 -4.55
C LEU A 18 -10.11 23.64 -4.26
N ILE A 19 -11.30 24.22 -4.02
CA ILE A 19 -11.41 25.64 -3.62
C ILE A 19 -10.86 25.84 -2.20
N VAL A 20 -11.17 24.92 -1.27
CA VAL A 20 -10.72 25.02 0.13
C VAL A 20 -9.23 24.70 0.28
N PHE A 21 -8.77 23.62 -0.34
CA PHE A 21 -7.40 23.12 -0.17
C PHE A 21 -6.46 23.58 -1.29
N GLY A 22 -6.97 23.92 -2.47
CA GLY A 22 -6.18 24.25 -3.65
C GLY A 22 -5.84 23.01 -4.51
N PRO A 23 -5.75 23.16 -5.85
CA PRO A 23 -5.45 22.04 -6.75
C PRO A 23 -4.05 21.46 -6.64
N SER A 24 -3.09 22.23 -6.12
CA SER A 24 -1.72 21.76 -5.94
C SER A 24 -1.55 20.86 -4.71
N LYS A 25 -2.40 20.99 -3.68
CA LYS A 25 -2.24 20.25 -2.43
C LYS A 25 -2.60 18.78 -2.55
N LEU A 26 -3.64 18.42 -3.31
CA LEU A 26 -4.05 17.02 -3.46
C LEU A 26 -2.94 16.16 -4.12
N PRO A 27 -2.31 16.58 -5.23
CA PRO A 27 -1.16 15.87 -5.80
C PRO A 27 0.06 15.82 -4.87
N GLU A 28 0.32 16.90 -4.13
CA GLU A 28 1.44 16.97 -3.19
C GLU A 28 1.29 15.94 -2.05
N ILE A 29 0.12 15.89 -1.43
CA ILE A 29 -0.23 14.90 -0.40
C ILE A 29 -0.19 13.49 -1.00
N GLY A 30 -0.75 13.29 -2.19
CA GLY A 30 -0.72 12.01 -2.88
C GLY A 30 0.70 11.52 -3.17
N ARG A 31 1.63 12.40 -3.53
CA ARG A 31 3.06 12.08 -3.71
C ARG A 31 3.71 11.70 -2.40
N ALA A 32 3.49 12.46 -1.32
CA ALA A 32 4.06 12.17 0.00
C ALA A 32 3.56 10.83 0.55
N VAL A 33 2.25 10.59 0.51
CA VAL A 33 1.63 9.32 0.93
C VAL A 33 2.07 8.18 0.02
N GLY A 34 2.13 8.40 -1.30
CA GLY A 34 2.55 7.39 -2.27
C GLY A 34 4.00 6.94 -2.07
N ASN A 35 4.90 7.88 -1.79
CA ASN A 35 6.30 7.56 -1.46
C ASN A 35 6.38 6.77 -0.14
N SER A 36 5.65 7.21 0.89
CA SER A 36 5.59 6.51 2.19
C SER A 36 5.07 5.08 2.02
N LEU A 37 4.00 4.89 1.24
CA LEU A 37 3.42 3.58 1.00
C LEU A 37 4.34 2.68 0.17
N ARG A 38 5.10 3.26 -0.77
CA ARG A 38 6.12 2.55 -1.55
C ARG A 38 7.25 2.03 -0.67
N GLU A 39 7.77 2.87 0.23
CA GLU A 39 8.82 2.47 1.18
C GLU A 39 8.31 1.43 2.17
N PHE A 40 7.10 1.64 2.72
CA PHE A 40 6.45 0.67 3.59
C PHE A 40 6.27 -0.70 2.92
N LYS A 41 5.83 -0.72 1.65
CA LYS A 41 5.72 -1.95 0.85
C LYS A 41 7.07 -2.62 0.61
N LYS A 42 8.14 -1.85 0.40
CA LYS A 42 9.50 -2.38 0.21
C LYS A 42 10.00 -3.05 1.49
N ALA A 43 9.92 -2.34 2.62
CA ALA A 43 10.31 -2.86 3.93
C ALA A 43 9.51 -4.11 4.32
N THR A 44 8.19 -4.10 4.09
CA THR A 44 7.35 -5.28 4.35
C THR A 44 7.74 -6.47 3.47
N LYS A 45 8.08 -6.23 2.21
CA LYS A 45 8.50 -7.29 1.28
C LYS A 45 9.84 -7.88 1.69
N GLU A 46 10.82 -7.06 2.03
CA GLU A 46 12.13 -7.50 2.52
C GLU A 46 11.96 -8.38 3.77
N LEU A 47 11.23 -7.90 4.79
CA LEU A 47 10.96 -8.69 5.99
C LEU A 47 10.23 -10.02 5.68
N THR A 48 9.29 -10.02 4.73
CA THR A 48 8.57 -11.25 4.34
C THR A 48 9.48 -12.23 3.61
N ASP A 49 10.41 -11.75 2.80
CA ASP A 49 11.35 -12.58 2.05
C ASP A 49 12.40 -13.16 3.01
N ASP A 50 12.91 -12.38 3.96
CA ASP A 50 13.84 -12.84 5.02
C ASP A 50 13.21 -13.96 5.86
N ILE A 51 11.98 -13.75 6.36
CA ILE A 51 11.24 -14.78 7.12
C ILE A 51 11.00 -16.05 6.28
N LYS A 52 10.76 -15.91 4.97
CA LYS A 52 10.56 -17.06 4.09
C LYS A 52 11.84 -17.84 3.84
N GLU A 53 12.99 -17.18 3.81
CA GLU A 53 14.29 -17.82 3.69
C GLU A 53 14.64 -18.58 4.97
N ASP A 54 14.50 -17.94 6.13
CA ASP A 54 14.71 -18.57 7.46
C ASP A 54 13.83 -19.83 7.63
N VAL A 55 12.53 -19.70 7.36
CA VAL A 55 11.59 -20.83 7.47
C VAL A 55 11.89 -21.94 6.46
N LYS A 56 12.40 -21.61 5.27
CA LYS A 56 12.80 -22.63 4.28
C LYS A 56 14.05 -23.39 4.72
N GLU A 57 14.99 -22.71 5.36
CA GLU A 57 16.23 -23.28 5.86
C GLU A 57 15.93 -24.22 7.04
N ASP A 58 15.09 -23.78 7.99
CA ASP A 58 14.61 -24.60 9.12
C ASP A 58 13.86 -25.87 8.65
N ILE A 59 12.98 -25.74 7.64
CA ILE A 59 12.25 -26.89 7.07
C ILE A 59 13.18 -27.85 6.32
N LYS A 60 14.27 -27.35 5.71
CA LYS A 60 15.28 -28.21 5.06
C LYS A 60 16.05 -29.02 6.10
N ILE A 61 16.52 -28.37 7.17
CA ILE A 61 17.27 -29.01 8.26
C ILE A 61 16.41 -30.12 8.91
N ALA A 62 15.14 -29.81 9.23
CA ALA A 62 14.22 -30.79 9.82
C ALA A 62 13.92 -32.00 8.89
N LYS A 63 14.00 -31.82 7.56
CA LYS A 63 13.82 -32.90 6.58
C LYS A 63 15.05 -33.77 6.37
N GLU A 64 16.26 -33.23 6.58
CA GLU A 64 17.50 -34.01 6.52
C GLU A 64 17.67 -34.90 7.77
N ASP A 65 17.33 -34.38 8.95
CA ASP A 65 17.41 -35.14 10.21
C ASP A 65 16.41 -36.31 10.29
N SER A 66 15.27 -36.21 9.61
CA SER A 66 14.26 -37.29 9.56
C SER A 66 14.59 -38.42 8.56
N LYS A 67 15.62 -38.25 7.73
CA LYS A 67 15.98 -39.19 6.65
C LYS A 67 17.26 -39.99 6.95
N LYS A 68 17.91 -39.72 8.08
CA LYS A 68 19.11 -40.40 8.58
C LYS A 68 18.74 -41.38 9.69
#